data_AF-A0A842QP74-F1
#
_entry.id   AF-A0A842QP74-F1
#
_cell.length_a   1.000
_cell.length_b   1.000
_cell.length_c   1.000
_cell.angle_alpha   90.00
_cell.angle_beta   90.00
_cell.angle_gamma   90.00
#
_symmetry.space_group_name_H-M   'P 1'
#
loop_
_entity.id
_entity.type
_entity.pdbx_description
1 polymer ?
#
loop_
_entity_poly.entity_id
_entity_poly.type
_entity_poly.pdbx_seq_one_letter_code
_entity_poly.pdbx_strand_id
1 'polypeptide(L)'
;MSKIINTIVAIALVSLFPALSLYTGTQGQVYTRDQAVMLAEDFIKESPTYSFDGIKDSIEIVNVESTNTSWYVSIKFTSRHAGYGDRTGEMVAQVLTDHTMVIHVIEGKVISAVTDDRFDEITCTMIETPQDLEEAEETALEWLRNAPTFSYDGIQGTMEIVDTVILESYPEQYVVTISFACGHPGYGNRSDMVLAQVITEHTAVLTVVNNEVQSAVIDGEWDEHNQREKVVSELLPPEMALDLVVQYLKENYSEASDLDITDDWSVTDMTPEDLLGVSVTRYIGDGWNITLQHPVVWKPTYTLNVENTETGFTWSGTVDQSGNVHELTD
;
A
#
# COMPACT_ATOMS: atom_id res chain seq x y z
N MET A 1 56.58 -20.32 -45.45
CA MET A 1 57.16 -19.14 -46.13
C MET A 1 56.15 -18.00 -46.09
N SER A 2 56.60 -16.88 -45.49
CA SER A 2 56.15 -15.48 -45.55
C SER A 2 54.78 -15.04 -45.02
N LYS A 3 54.84 -13.80 -44.48
CA LYS A 3 53.80 -12.81 -44.10
C LYS A 3 53.35 -12.89 -42.63
N ILE A 4 53.49 -11.86 -41.79
CA ILE A 4 53.61 -10.39 -42.01
C ILE A 4 54.46 -9.75 -40.91
N ILE A 5 55.13 -8.67 -41.32
CA ILE A 5 56.08 -7.81 -40.62
C ILE A 5 55.40 -6.44 -40.35
N ASN A 6 55.85 -5.75 -39.29
CA ASN A 6 55.80 -4.30 -39.00
C ASN A 6 54.89 -3.75 -37.89
N THR A 7 55.40 -4.03 -36.69
CA THR A 7 55.43 -3.32 -35.41
C THR A 7 56.20 -1.97 -35.47
N ILE A 8 55.64 -0.94 -34.81
CA ILE A 8 56.26 0.21 -34.10
C ILE A 8 57.08 1.25 -34.89
N VAL A 9 56.55 2.49 -34.99
CA VAL A 9 57.06 3.77 -34.45
C VAL A 9 55.86 4.74 -34.48
N ALA A 10 55.26 5.16 -33.37
CA ALA A 10 55.68 6.36 -32.66
C ALA A 10 55.05 6.42 -31.26
N ILE A 11 55.87 6.11 -30.27
CA ILE A 11 55.73 6.53 -28.87
C ILE A 11 56.27 7.95 -28.80
N ALA A 12 55.44 8.95 -28.46
CA ALA A 12 55.81 10.15 -27.70
C ALA A 12 54.66 11.16 -27.67
N LEU A 13 53.60 10.87 -26.92
CA LEU A 13 52.77 11.87 -26.23
C LEU A 13 52.21 11.21 -24.96
N VAL A 14 53.15 10.68 -24.17
CA VAL A 14 52.95 10.34 -22.76
C VAL A 14 53.05 11.65 -21.97
N SER A 15 52.39 11.68 -20.81
CA SER A 15 52.59 12.62 -19.70
C SER A 15 51.80 13.92 -19.74
N LEU A 16 50.49 13.82 -19.51
CA LEU A 16 49.84 14.54 -18.41
C LEU A 16 48.43 13.95 -18.26
N PHE A 17 48.23 13.08 -17.29
CA PHE A 17 47.20 13.17 -16.25
C PHE A 17 47.20 11.86 -15.45
N PRO A 18 47.12 11.93 -14.11
CA PRO A 18 47.61 10.90 -13.22
C PRO A 18 46.64 9.73 -13.10
N ALA A 19 47.21 8.59 -12.69
CA ALA A 19 46.48 7.49 -12.11
C ALA A 19 45.50 7.99 -11.04
N LEU A 20 44.21 7.86 -11.33
CA LEU A 20 43.16 7.81 -10.32
C LEU A 20 42.45 6.47 -10.50
N SER A 21 42.96 5.46 -9.79
CA SER A 21 42.23 4.25 -9.50
C SER A 21 41.04 4.64 -8.62
N LEU A 22 39.81 4.51 -9.13
CA LEU A 22 38.61 4.41 -8.30
C LEU A 22 37.62 3.50 -9.01
N TYR A 23 37.43 2.32 -8.41
CA TYR A 23 36.12 1.70 -8.20
C TYR A 23 34.97 2.30 -9.01
N THR A 24 34.61 1.69 -10.13
CA THR A 24 33.23 1.78 -10.63
C THR A 24 32.54 0.50 -10.21
N GLY A 25 31.96 0.54 -9.01
CA GLY A 25 30.92 -0.41 -8.65
C GLY A 25 29.81 -0.36 -9.69
N THR A 26 29.15 -1.49 -9.88
CA THR A 26 27.81 -1.58 -10.47
C THR A 26 26.86 -0.69 -9.67
N GLN A 27 26.85 0.60 -9.98
CA GLN A 27 25.75 1.50 -9.66
C GLN A 27 24.69 1.20 -10.70
N GLY A 28 23.57 0.61 -10.28
CA GLY A 28 22.39 0.48 -11.13
C GLY A 28 22.09 1.85 -11.74
N GLN A 29 21.95 1.90 -13.06
CA GLN A 29 21.62 3.13 -13.75
C GLN A 29 20.27 3.63 -13.24
N VAL A 30 20.27 4.66 -12.40
CA VAL A 30 19.04 5.26 -11.87
C VAL A 30 18.29 5.88 -13.05
N TYR A 31 17.15 5.30 -13.39
CA TYR A 31 16.31 5.76 -14.47
C TYR A 31 15.60 7.06 -14.05
N THR A 32 15.83 8.14 -14.79
CA THR A 32 15.41 9.49 -14.39
C THR A 32 14.00 9.83 -14.86
N ARG A 33 13.35 10.79 -14.18
CA ARG A 33 12.02 11.32 -14.54
C ARG A 33 11.92 11.67 -16.02
N ASP A 34 12.86 12.46 -16.52
CA ASP A 34 12.83 12.97 -17.90
C ASP A 34 12.92 11.83 -18.93
N GLN A 35 13.64 10.75 -18.59
CA GLN A 35 13.71 9.56 -19.45
C GLN A 35 12.39 8.80 -19.45
N ALA A 36 11.73 8.65 -18.30
CA ALA A 36 10.42 8.02 -18.20
C ALA A 36 9.35 8.80 -18.98
N VAL A 37 9.35 10.12 -18.84
CA VAL A 37 8.45 11.01 -19.59
C VAL A 37 8.69 10.89 -21.09
N MET A 38 9.95 10.94 -21.53
CA MET A 38 10.30 10.78 -22.95
C MET A 38 9.83 9.43 -23.50
N LEU A 39 10.03 8.35 -22.75
CA LEU A 39 9.60 7.01 -23.16
C LEU A 39 8.07 6.90 -23.26
N ALA A 40 7.35 7.50 -22.30
CA ALA A 40 5.89 7.54 -22.29
C ALA A 40 5.34 8.37 -23.47
N GLU A 41 5.94 9.52 -23.76
CA GLU A 41 5.59 10.35 -24.92
C GLU A 41 5.86 9.65 -26.26
N ASP A 42 6.91 8.83 -26.35
CA ASP A 42 7.18 8.06 -27.54
C ASP A 42 6.21 6.89 -27.67
N PHE A 43 5.90 6.20 -26.57
CA PHE A 43 4.93 5.11 -26.56
C PHE A 43 3.53 5.56 -27.00
N ILE A 44 3.00 6.65 -26.42
CA ILE A 44 1.64 7.11 -26.76
C ILE A 44 1.50 7.40 -28.26
N LYS A 45 2.52 7.95 -28.91
CA LYS A 45 2.51 8.25 -30.36
C LYS A 45 2.40 6.98 -31.20
N GLU A 46 2.87 5.85 -30.69
CA GLU A 46 2.82 4.53 -31.34
C GLU A 46 1.66 3.66 -30.82
N SER A 47 0.96 4.09 -29.75
CA SER A 47 -0.13 3.31 -29.15
C SER A 47 -1.28 3.08 -30.14
N PRO A 48 -1.92 1.89 -30.11
CA PRO A 48 -3.05 1.57 -30.97
C PRO A 48 -4.17 2.61 -31.00
N THR A 49 -4.61 3.10 -29.84
CA THR A 49 -5.72 4.09 -29.78
C THR A 49 -5.32 5.43 -30.40
N TYR A 50 -4.17 5.99 -30.00
CA TYR A 50 -3.74 7.30 -30.50
C TYR A 50 -3.31 7.26 -31.97
N SER A 51 -2.61 6.20 -32.39
CA SER A 51 -2.13 6.07 -33.77
C SER A 51 -3.26 5.93 -34.78
N PHE A 52 -4.41 5.36 -34.38
CA PHE A 52 -5.58 5.24 -35.23
C PHE A 52 -6.14 6.62 -35.61
N ASP A 53 -6.38 7.49 -34.63
CA ASP A 53 -7.09 8.76 -34.88
C ASP A 53 -6.86 9.89 -33.87
N GLY A 54 -5.78 9.83 -33.09
CA GLY A 54 -5.36 10.87 -32.15
C GLY A 54 -5.01 12.20 -32.84
N ILE A 55 -5.29 13.30 -32.15
CA ILE A 55 -4.98 14.66 -32.61
C ILE A 55 -3.56 15.01 -32.18
N LYS A 56 -2.68 15.26 -33.15
CA LYS A 56 -1.23 15.47 -32.96
C LYS A 56 -0.85 16.43 -31.83
N ASP A 57 -1.62 17.51 -31.67
CA ASP A 57 -1.31 18.59 -30.72
C ASP A 57 -2.19 18.53 -29.44
N SER A 58 -2.84 17.39 -29.18
CA SER A 58 -3.70 17.19 -28.00
C SER A 58 -3.03 16.49 -26.82
N ILE A 59 -1.82 15.96 -27.00
CA ILE A 59 -1.07 15.27 -25.94
C ILE A 59 -0.68 16.27 -24.86
N GLU A 60 -1.12 16.02 -23.63
CA GLU A 60 -0.79 16.80 -22.43
C GLU A 60 -0.41 15.85 -21.28
N ILE A 61 0.82 15.99 -20.76
CA ILE A 61 1.21 15.25 -19.56
C ILE A 61 0.57 15.94 -18.35
N VAL A 62 -0.32 15.23 -17.65
CA VAL A 62 -1.07 15.79 -16.53
C VAL A 62 -0.49 15.42 -15.17
N ASN A 63 0.13 14.24 -15.04
CA ASN A 63 0.73 13.79 -13.79
C ASN A 63 1.94 12.89 -14.05
N VAL A 64 2.93 12.95 -13.15
CA VAL A 64 4.09 12.06 -13.14
C VAL A 64 4.42 11.68 -11.71
N GLU A 65 4.16 10.43 -11.35
CA GLU A 65 4.42 9.86 -10.04
C GLU A 65 5.57 8.86 -10.10
N SER A 66 6.25 8.65 -8.98
CA SER A 66 7.42 7.76 -8.93
C SER A 66 7.52 7.01 -7.61
N THR A 67 7.84 5.72 -7.71
CA THR A 67 8.16 4.86 -6.57
C THR A 67 9.46 4.12 -6.88
N ASN A 68 10.54 4.45 -6.18
CA ASN A 68 11.88 3.87 -6.41
C ASN A 68 12.34 3.96 -7.89
N THR A 69 12.36 2.82 -8.61
CA THR A 69 12.75 2.67 -10.03
C THR A 69 11.56 2.64 -11.00
N SER A 70 10.36 2.90 -10.48
CA SER A 70 9.10 2.84 -11.20
C SER A 70 8.49 4.24 -11.35
N TRP A 71 7.92 4.50 -12.52
CA TRP A 71 7.31 5.77 -12.88
C TRP A 71 5.92 5.54 -13.47
N TYR A 72 4.94 6.33 -13.04
CA TYR A 72 3.61 6.38 -13.62
C TYR A 72 3.44 7.75 -14.30
N VAL A 73 3.16 7.75 -15.61
CA VAL A 73 2.99 8.96 -16.40
C VAL A 73 1.56 9.00 -16.92
N SER A 74 0.78 9.96 -16.43
CA SER A 74 -0.60 10.18 -16.88
C SER A 74 -0.63 11.23 -17.99
N ILE A 75 -1.20 10.87 -19.13
CA ILE A 75 -1.22 11.68 -20.35
C ILE A 75 -2.66 11.81 -20.84
N LYS A 76 -3.13 13.04 -21.04
CA LYS A 76 -4.39 13.32 -21.74
C LYS A 76 -4.16 13.48 -23.23
N PHE A 77 -5.11 13.04 -24.03
CA PHE A 77 -5.14 13.27 -25.48
C PHE A 77 -6.57 13.25 -26.01
N THR A 78 -6.78 13.75 -27.22
CA THR A 78 -8.09 13.76 -27.89
C THR A 78 -8.03 12.95 -29.19
N SER A 79 -8.98 12.03 -29.38
CA SER A 79 -9.20 11.26 -30.61
C SER A 79 -10.39 11.78 -31.41
N ARG A 80 -10.41 11.51 -32.71
CA ARG A 80 -11.50 11.96 -33.62
C ARG A 80 -12.75 11.08 -33.60
N HIS A 81 -12.64 9.88 -33.05
CA HIS A 81 -13.70 8.91 -32.88
C HIS A 81 -13.63 8.33 -31.47
N ALA A 82 -14.79 7.87 -30.99
CA ALA A 82 -14.86 7.11 -29.76
C ALA A 82 -14.24 5.70 -29.91
N GLY A 83 -13.94 5.06 -28.79
CA GLY A 83 -13.44 3.70 -28.69
C GLY A 83 -11.92 3.62 -28.56
N TYR A 84 -11.41 2.38 -28.57
CA TYR A 84 -10.03 2.05 -28.22
C TYR A 84 -9.39 1.16 -29.30
N GLY A 85 -8.07 1.19 -29.37
CA GLY A 85 -7.27 0.34 -30.26
C GLY A 85 -7.37 0.67 -31.75
N ASP A 86 -6.88 -0.27 -32.56
CA ASP A 86 -7.06 -0.24 -34.02
C ASP A 86 -8.48 -0.68 -34.38
N ARG A 87 -9.25 0.25 -34.94
CA ARG A 87 -10.65 0.05 -35.33
C ARG A 87 -10.80 -0.02 -36.85
N THR A 88 -9.73 -0.42 -37.56
CA THR A 88 -9.72 -0.50 -39.02
C THR A 88 -10.80 -1.47 -39.52
N GLY A 89 -11.74 -0.94 -40.31
CA GLY A 89 -12.84 -1.72 -40.87
C GLY A 89 -14.14 -1.69 -40.04
N GLU A 90 -14.13 -1.02 -38.89
CA GLU A 90 -15.33 -0.82 -38.07
C GLU A 90 -16.10 0.45 -38.48
N MET A 91 -17.41 0.47 -38.20
CA MET A 91 -18.20 1.70 -38.30
C MET A 91 -18.06 2.48 -37.00
N VAL A 92 -17.19 3.50 -37.00
CA VAL A 92 -16.94 4.35 -35.83
C VAL A 92 -17.72 5.67 -35.88
N ALA A 93 -18.13 6.18 -34.72
CA ALA A 93 -18.78 7.47 -34.59
C ALA A 93 -17.74 8.60 -34.65
N GLN A 94 -17.96 9.62 -35.48
CA GLN A 94 -17.11 10.81 -35.56
C GLN A 94 -17.45 11.78 -34.43
N VAL A 95 -16.75 11.63 -33.31
CA VAL A 95 -16.92 12.45 -32.11
C VAL A 95 -15.54 12.67 -31.49
N LEU A 96 -15.23 13.94 -31.20
CA LEU A 96 -14.04 14.27 -30.43
C LEU A 96 -14.16 13.65 -29.04
N THR A 97 -13.24 12.77 -28.70
CA THR A 97 -13.26 12.03 -27.44
C THR A 97 -11.95 12.29 -26.72
N ASP A 98 -12.05 12.84 -25.52
CA ASP A 98 -10.90 13.03 -24.65
C ASP A 98 -10.63 11.72 -23.91
N HIS A 99 -9.35 11.37 -23.83
CA HIS A 99 -8.85 10.15 -23.22
C HIS A 99 -7.77 10.49 -22.19
N THR A 100 -7.60 9.61 -21.20
CA THR A 100 -6.47 9.64 -20.27
C THR A 100 -5.75 8.30 -20.33
N MET A 101 -4.45 8.31 -20.65
CA MET A 101 -3.59 7.13 -20.65
C MET A 101 -2.64 7.16 -19.46
N VAL A 102 -2.58 6.08 -18.69
CA VAL A 102 -1.61 5.88 -17.63
C VAL A 102 -0.55 4.90 -18.10
N ILE A 103 0.70 5.37 -18.20
CA ILE A 103 1.84 4.58 -18.68
C ILE A 103 2.77 4.29 -17.50
N HIS A 104 3.02 2.99 -17.28
CA HIS A 104 3.92 2.50 -16.24
C HIS A 104 5.26 2.11 -16.82
N VAL A 105 6.32 2.76 -16.33
CA VAL A 105 7.71 2.55 -16.76
C VAL A 105 8.54 2.00 -15.62
N ILE A 106 9.17 0.84 -15.83
CA ILE A 106 10.12 0.24 -14.89
C ILE A 106 11.44 -0.03 -15.62
N GLU A 107 12.55 0.43 -15.04
CA GLU A 107 13.92 0.19 -15.55
C GLU A 107 14.07 0.53 -17.06
N GLY A 108 13.37 1.57 -17.52
CA GLY A 108 13.40 2.04 -18.90
C GLY A 108 12.63 1.19 -19.92
N LYS A 109 11.65 0.43 -19.45
CA LYS A 109 10.68 -0.25 -20.31
C LYS A 109 9.26 0.13 -19.91
N VAL A 110 8.41 0.37 -20.91
CA VAL A 110 6.95 0.44 -20.70
C VAL A 110 6.46 -0.98 -20.43
N ILE A 111 5.88 -1.20 -19.26
CA ILE A 111 5.37 -2.52 -18.85
C ILE A 111 3.84 -2.55 -18.77
N SER A 112 3.20 -1.40 -18.67
CA SER A 112 1.75 -1.24 -18.75
C SER A 112 1.42 0.11 -19.39
N ALA A 113 0.36 0.16 -20.19
CA ALA A 113 -0.19 1.39 -20.73
C ALA A 113 -1.70 1.22 -20.90
N VAL A 114 -2.47 1.92 -20.06
CA VAL A 114 -3.92 1.74 -19.99
C VAL A 114 -4.61 3.04 -20.34
N THR A 115 -5.55 3.01 -21.29
CA THR A 115 -6.38 4.14 -21.69
C THR A 115 -7.75 4.06 -21.03
N ASP A 116 -8.16 5.16 -20.40
CA ASP A 116 -9.41 5.37 -19.66
C ASP A 116 -9.72 4.27 -18.64
N ASP A 117 -8.68 3.64 -18.05
CA ASP A 117 -8.80 2.49 -17.15
C ASP A 117 -9.55 1.28 -17.73
N ARG A 118 -9.69 1.23 -19.07
CA ARG A 118 -10.56 0.28 -19.78
C ARG A 118 -9.89 -0.50 -20.88
N PHE A 119 -8.76 -0.03 -21.41
CA PHE A 119 -8.10 -0.67 -22.53
C PHE A 119 -6.59 -0.70 -22.33
N ASP A 120 -6.01 -1.90 -22.33
CA ASP A 120 -4.57 -2.08 -22.29
C ASP A 120 -4.01 -1.99 -23.72
N GLU A 121 -3.22 -0.94 -23.97
CA GLU A 121 -2.63 -0.59 -25.25
C GLU A 121 -1.48 -1.53 -25.66
N ILE A 122 -0.89 -2.25 -24.70
CA ILE A 122 0.18 -3.22 -24.97
C ILE A 122 -0.41 -4.55 -25.41
N THR A 123 -1.41 -5.02 -24.68
CA THR A 123 -2.05 -6.32 -24.97
C THR A 123 -3.19 -6.21 -25.99
N CYS A 124 -3.63 -4.99 -26.30
CA CYS A 124 -4.76 -4.69 -27.19
C CYS A 124 -6.07 -5.35 -26.72
N THR A 125 -6.28 -5.40 -25.42
CA THR A 125 -7.49 -5.99 -24.83
C THR A 125 -8.21 -4.99 -23.96
N MET A 126 -9.55 -5.05 -23.99
CA MET A 126 -10.35 -4.39 -22.98
C MET A 126 -9.98 -4.98 -21.61
N ILE A 127 -9.60 -4.11 -20.69
CA ILE A 127 -9.60 -4.43 -19.28
C ILE A 127 -11.07 -4.46 -18.91
N GLU A 128 -11.58 -5.66 -18.62
CA GLU A 128 -12.83 -5.73 -17.89
C GLU A 128 -12.52 -5.12 -16.52
N THR A 129 -13.09 -3.94 -16.25
CA THR A 129 -13.24 -3.49 -14.88
C THR A 129 -13.89 -4.67 -14.16
N PRO A 130 -13.29 -5.22 -13.09
CA PRO A 130 -13.94 -6.32 -12.37
C PRO A 130 -15.37 -5.86 -12.09
N GLN A 131 -16.37 -6.67 -12.47
CA GLN A 131 -17.77 -6.35 -12.19
C GLN A 131 -17.96 -5.99 -10.70
N ASP A 132 -17.14 -6.62 -9.87
CA ASP A 132 -17.04 -6.45 -8.44
C ASP A 132 -16.51 -5.06 -8.00
N LEU A 133 -15.81 -4.29 -8.85
CA LEU A 133 -15.31 -2.94 -8.50
C LEU A 133 -16.46 -1.92 -8.43
N GLU A 134 -17.25 -1.80 -9.50
CA GLU A 134 -18.40 -0.89 -9.53
C GLU A 134 -19.43 -1.29 -8.46
N GLU A 135 -19.62 -2.60 -8.27
CA GLU A 135 -20.47 -3.14 -7.20
C GLU A 135 -19.92 -2.83 -5.80
N ALA A 136 -18.60 -2.91 -5.59
CA ALA A 136 -17.97 -2.54 -4.33
C ALA A 136 -18.07 -1.04 -4.03
N GLU A 137 -17.89 -0.19 -5.05
CA GLU A 137 -18.06 1.27 -4.92
C GLU A 137 -19.50 1.65 -4.57
N GLU A 138 -20.49 1.04 -5.25
CA GLU A 138 -21.91 1.26 -4.96
C GLU A 138 -22.25 0.78 -3.53
N THR A 139 -21.75 -0.40 -3.14
CA THR A 139 -21.90 -0.95 -1.79
C THR A 139 -21.31 0.00 -0.73
N ALA A 140 -20.11 0.54 -0.96
CA ALA A 140 -19.46 1.47 -0.05
C ALA A 140 -20.25 2.78 0.09
N LEU A 141 -20.72 3.36 -1.02
CA LEU A 141 -21.55 4.56 -1.03
C LEU A 141 -22.89 4.34 -0.31
N GLU A 142 -23.58 3.23 -0.59
CA GLU A 142 -24.85 2.91 0.05
C GLU A 142 -24.69 2.69 1.56
N TRP A 143 -23.64 1.98 1.97
CA TRP A 143 -23.34 1.79 3.39
C TRP A 143 -23.07 3.12 4.08
N LEU A 144 -22.20 3.96 3.51
CA LEU A 144 -21.82 5.25 4.11
C LEU A 144 -23.02 6.21 4.21
N ARG A 145 -23.93 6.21 3.23
CA ARG A 145 -25.18 7.01 3.29
C ARG A 145 -26.05 6.66 4.49
N ASN A 146 -26.02 5.39 4.90
CA ASN A 146 -26.79 4.89 6.04
C ASN A 146 -25.99 4.88 7.35
N ALA A 147 -24.70 5.21 7.31
CA ALA A 147 -23.82 5.21 8.47
C ALA A 147 -24.21 6.30 9.48
N PRO A 148 -24.04 6.08 10.80
CA PRO A 148 -24.46 7.03 11.83
C PRO A 148 -23.94 8.47 11.68
N THR A 149 -22.71 8.66 11.21
CA THR A 149 -22.10 9.98 10.99
C THR A 149 -22.82 10.75 9.89
N PHE A 150 -22.96 10.14 8.70
CA PHE A 150 -23.58 10.79 7.55
C PHE A 150 -25.10 10.87 7.67
N SER A 151 -25.76 9.85 8.22
CA SER A 151 -27.22 9.84 8.41
C SER A 151 -27.69 10.88 9.43
N TYR A 152 -26.83 11.26 10.38
CA TYR A 152 -27.14 12.30 11.36
C TYR A 152 -27.29 13.68 10.72
N ASP A 153 -26.29 14.11 9.96
CA ASP A 153 -26.23 15.47 9.42
C ASP A 153 -25.38 15.64 8.15
N GLY A 154 -25.17 14.56 7.40
CA GLY A 154 -24.50 14.56 6.12
C GLY A 154 -25.21 15.42 5.08
N ILE A 155 -24.43 16.20 4.33
CA ILE A 155 -24.94 17.08 3.27
C ILE A 155 -25.12 16.24 2.01
N GLN A 156 -26.37 16.10 1.58
CA GLN A 156 -26.70 15.36 0.37
C GLN A 156 -26.00 15.98 -0.85
N GLY A 157 -25.36 15.14 -1.66
CA GLY A 157 -24.67 15.56 -2.89
C GLY A 157 -23.21 16.01 -2.70
N THR A 158 -22.65 15.95 -1.49
CA THR A 158 -21.21 16.21 -1.27
C THR A 158 -20.38 14.92 -1.23
N MET A 159 -21.01 13.76 -1.35
CA MET A 159 -20.35 12.47 -1.26
C MET A 159 -19.72 12.11 -2.61
N GLU A 160 -18.39 12.02 -2.64
CA GLU A 160 -17.61 11.77 -3.87
C GLU A 160 -16.53 10.72 -3.59
N ILE A 161 -16.42 9.72 -4.47
CA ILE A 161 -15.33 8.74 -4.45
C ILE A 161 -14.06 9.47 -4.91
N VAL A 162 -13.03 9.43 -4.06
CA VAL A 162 -11.74 10.07 -4.30
C VAL A 162 -10.76 9.08 -4.93
N ASP A 163 -10.76 7.84 -4.45
CA ASP A 163 -9.82 6.80 -4.88
C ASP A 163 -10.39 5.41 -4.54
N THR A 164 -10.05 4.41 -5.35
CA THR A 164 -10.38 3.00 -5.09
C THR A 164 -9.17 2.13 -5.39
N VAL A 165 -8.67 1.44 -4.36
CA VAL A 165 -7.49 0.56 -4.45
C VAL A 165 -7.90 -0.89 -4.29
N ILE A 166 -7.52 -1.74 -5.24
CA ILE A 166 -7.69 -3.19 -5.13
C ILE A 166 -6.46 -3.77 -4.44
N LEU A 167 -6.64 -4.48 -3.33
CA LEU A 167 -5.54 -5.17 -2.65
C LEU A 167 -5.31 -6.54 -3.28
N GLU A 168 -4.04 -6.91 -3.48
CA GLU A 168 -3.62 -8.23 -3.97
C GLU A 168 -3.78 -9.31 -2.88
N SER A 169 -5.02 -9.58 -2.45
CA SER A 169 -5.36 -10.58 -1.44
C SER A 169 -6.43 -11.56 -1.92
N TYR A 170 -6.57 -12.71 -1.24
CA TYR A 170 -7.65 -13.67 -1.50
C TYR A 170 -8.49 -13.91 -0.22
N PRO A 171 -9.81 -13.60 -0.23
CA PRO A 171 -10.56 -12.97 -1.31
C PRO A 171 -10.09 -11.54 -1.64
N GLU A 172 -10.44 -11.05 -2.82
CA GLU A 172 -10.13 -9.69 -3.27
C GLU A 172 -10.76 -8.67 -2.32
N GLN A 173 -10.02 -7.59 -2.04
CA GLN A 173 -10.48 -6.53 -1.16
C GLN A 173 -10.40 -5.19 -1.89
N TYR A 174 -11.47 -4.42 -1.81
CA TYR A 174 -11.60 -3.11 -2.42
C TYR A 174 -11.53 -2.05 -1.32
N VAL A 175 -10.51 -1.21 -1.35
CA VAL A 175 -10.36 -0.08 -0.43
C VAL A 175 -10.88 1.17 -1.14
N VAL A 176 -12.09 1.61 -0.77
CA VAL A 176 -12.77 2.76 -1.36
C VAL A 176 -12.61 3.96 -0.43
N THR A 177 -12.07 5.06 -0.96
CA THR A 177 -11.93 6.32 -0.24
C THR A 177 -12.98 7.31 -0.72
N ILE A 178 -13.79 7.83 0.21
CA ILE A 178 -14.95 8.67 -0.07
C ILE A 178 -14.82 9.97 0.74
N SER A 179 -14.90 11.12 0.06
CA SER A 179 -15.01 12.43 0.72
C SER A 179 -16.47 12.84 0.87
N PHE A 180 -16.81 13.53 1.96
CA PHE A 180 -18.15 14.07 2.20
C PHE A 180 -18.12 15.23 3.20
N ALA A 181 -19.23 15.95 3.35
CA ALA A 181 -19.37 17.03 4.33
C ALA A 181 -20.58 16.81 5.25
N CYS A 182 -20.44 17.22 6.51
CA CYS A 182 -21.48 17.21 7.55
C CYS A 182 -21.75 18.63 8.06
N GLY A 183 -22.96 18.87 8.58
CA GLY A 183 -23.38 20.16 9.14
C GLY A 183 -22.80 20.51 10.52
N HIS A 184 -22.24 19.52 11.22
CA HIS A 184 -21.62 19.65 12.53
C HIS A 184 -20.35 18.78 12.60
N PRO A 185 -19.38 19.17 13.44
CA PRO A 185 -18.17 18.38 13.65
C PRO A 185 -18.44 17.08 14.44
N GLY A 186 -17.47 16.17 14.37
CA GLY A 186 -17.44 14.90 15.11
C GLY A 186 -18.07 13.73 14.36
N TYR A 187 -18.14 12.59 15.04
CA TYR A 187 -18.46 11.29 14.44
C TYR A 187 -19.60 10.57 15.16
N GLY A 188 -20.21 9.61 14.48
CA GLY A 188 -21.27 8.75 14.98
C GLY A 188 -22.60 9.47 15.22
N ASN A 189 -23.49 8.79 15.96
CA ASN A 189 -24.77 9.35 16.39
C ASN A 189 -24.56 10.36 17.53
N ARG A 190 -24.87 11.63 17.26
CA ARG A 190 -24.63 12.76 18.16
C ARG A 190 -25.93 13.42 18.64
N SER A 191 -27.07 12.72 18.56
CA SER A 191 -28.40 13.26 18.85
C SER A 191 -28.58 13.85 20.26
N ASP A 192 -27.77 13.40 21.22
CA ASP A 192 -27.82 13.86 22.62
C ASP A 192 -26.80 14.96 22.94
N MET A 193 -26.08 15.49 21.93
CA MET A 193 -25.00 16.46 22.11
C MET A 193 -25.41 17.87 21.66
N VAL A 194 -24.87 18.89 22.33
CA VAL A 194 -24.93 20.28 21.87
C VAL A 194 -23.72 20.54 20.98
N LEU A 195 -23.95 20.71 19.68
CA LEU A 195 -22.90 20.84 18.67
C LEU A 195 -22.82 22.25 18.08
N ALA A 196 -21.64 22.61 17.56
CA ALA A 196 -21.45 23.81 16.76
C ALA A 196 -21.97 23.57 15.34
N GLN A 197 -22.69 24.55 14.77
CA GLN A 197 -23.18 24.49 13.38
C GLN A 197 -22.10 24.96 12.42
N VAL A 198 -21.21 24.03 12.05
CA VAL A 198 -20.07 24.29 11.16
C VAL A 198 -19.97 23.15 10.16
N ILE A 199 -19.94 23.51 8.87
CA ILE A 199 -19.69 22.55 7.81
C ILE A 199 -18.30 21.96 8.00
N THR A 200 -18.24 20.65 8.17
CA THR A 200 -16.99 19.90 8.38
C THR A 200 -16.84 18.91 7.24
N GLU A 201 -15.69 18.93 6.59
CA GLU A 201 -15.33 17.95 5.57
C GLU A 201 -14.71 16.73 6.24
N HIS A 202 -15.02 15.55 5.70
CA HIS A 202 -14.61 14.26 6.21
C HIS A 202 -14.16 13.37 5.05
N THR A 203 -13.23 12.46 5.36
CA THR A 203 -12.77 11.42 4.43
C THR A 203 -13.00 10.05 5.08
N ALA A 204 -13.87 9.23 4.49
CA ALA A 204 -14.06 7.84 4.89
C ALA A 204 -13.21 6.90 4.03
N VAL A 205 -12.54 5.94 4.66
CA VAL A 205 -11.85 4.83 4.01
C VAL A 205 -12.60 3.56 4.38
N LEU A 206 -13.17 2.89 3.38
CA LEU A 206 -13.96 1.68 3.54
C LEU A 206 -13.25 0.50 2.87
N THR A 207 -13.24 -0.66 3.52
CA THR A 207 -12.77 -1.91 2.94
C THR A 207 -13.96 -2.81 2.66
N VAL A 208 -14.19 -3.13 1.37
CA VAL A 208 -15.26 -4.00 0.89
C VAL A 208 -14.67 -5.35 0.48
N VAL A 209 -15.28 -6.42 0.98
CA VAL A 209 -14.88 -7.80 0.67
C VAL A 209 -16.14 -8.61 0.40
N ASN A 210 -16.21 -9.29 -0.74
CA ASN A 210 -17.40 -10.03 -1.17
C ASN A 210 -18.70 -9.20 -1.11
N ASN A 211 -18.64 -7.94 -1.55
CA ASN A 211 -19.77 -6.98 -1.53
C ASN A 211 -20.34 -6.70 -0.13
N GLU A 212 -19.51 -6.82 0.90
CA GLU A 212 -19.83 -6.41 2.27
C GLU A 212 -18.73 -5.49 2.82
N VAL A 213 -19.13 -4.41 3.49
CA VAL A 213 -18.20 -3.50 4.18
C VAL A 213 -17.68 -4.18 5.45
N GLN A 214 -16.38 -4.48 5.47
CA GLN A 214 -15.70 -5.12 6.60
C GLN A 214 -15.01 -4.13 7.54
N SER A 215 -14.62 -2.96 7.02
CA SER A 215 -14.04 -1.87 7.82
C SER A 215 -14.47 -0.54 7.24
N ALA A 216 -14.70 0.46 8.10
CA ALA A 216 -15.03 1.82 7.69
C ALA A 216 -14.45 2.80 8.71
N VAL A 217 -13.52 3.63 8.25
CA VAL A 217 -12.78 4.57 9.09
C VAL A 217 -12.94 5.99 8.57
N ILE A 218 -13.42 6.90 9.39
CA ILE A 218 -13.57 8.32 9.06
C ILE A 218 -12.38 9.10 9.62
N ASP A 219 -11.79 9.95 8.78
CA ASP A 219 -10.63 10.84 9.03
C ASP A 219 -9.39 10.12 9.55
N GLY A 220 -9.34 8.79 9.42
CA GLY A 220 -8.31 7.97 10.05
C GLY A 220 -8.44 7.82 11.57
N GLU A 221 -9.45 8.43 12.19
CA GLU A 221 -9.59 8.57 13.64
C GLU A 221 -10.80 7.82 14.22
N TRP A 222 -11.84 7.60 13.44
CA TRP A 222 -13.10 7.02 13.92
C TRP A 222 -13.46 5.75 13.16
N ASP A 223 -13.59 4.63 13.87
CA ASP A 223 -14.12 3.38 13.34
C ASP A 223 -15.65 3.47 13.31
N GLU A 224 -16.17 3.85 12.14
CA GLU A 224 -17.59 4.04 11.88
C GLU A 224 -18.35 2.72 11.88
N HIS A 225 -17.69 1.62 11.53
CA HIS A 225 -18.30 0.30 11.55
C HIS A 225 -18.62 -0.15 12.98
N ASN A 226 -17.70 0.07 13.92
CA ASN A 226 -17.86 -0.30 15.33
C ASN A 226 -18.31 0.84 16.26
N GLN A 227 -18.50 2.05 15.71
CA GLN A 227 -18.92 3.26 16.44
C GLN A 227 -18.00 3.59 17.63
N ARG A 228 -16.69 3.64 17.39
CA ARG A 228 -15.66 3.93 18.40
C ARG A 228 -14.46 4.64 17.78
N GLU A 229 -13.62 5.29 18.60
CA GLU A 229 -12.33 5.80 18.12
C GLU A 229 -11.47 4.66 17.56
N LYS A 230 -10.85 4.91 16.41
CA LYS A 230 -9.92 3.98 15.77
C LYS A 230 -8.70 3.83 16.66
N VAL A 231 -8.55 2.65 17.25
CA VAL A 231 -7.28 2.24 17.82
C VAL A 231 -6.38 1.87 16.64
N VAL A 232 -5.19 2.48 16.53
CA VAL A 232 -4.27 2.43 15.36
C VAL A 232 -3.75 1.02 15.02
N SER A 233 -4.29 -0.04 15.60
CA SER A 233 -3.91 -1.42 15.38
C SER A 233 -5.19 -2.28 15.42
N GLU A 234 -5.72 -2.65 14.25
CA GLU A 234 -6.72 -3.73 14.15
C GLU A 234 -6.08 -5.09 14.48
N LEU A 235 -4.74 -5.16 14.46
CA LEU A 235 -3.96 -6.31 14.88
C LEU A 235 -3.02 -5.90 16.00
N LEU A 236 -3.21 -6.47 17.18
CA LEU A 236 -2.29 -6.31 18.30
C LEU A 236 -0.89 -6.74 17.83
N PRO A 237 0.11 -5.86 17.72
CA PRO A 237 1.43 -6.26 17.27
C PRO A 237 2.15 -7.12 18.33
N PRO A 238 3.14 -7.94 17.93
CA PRO A 238 3.83 -8.85 18.84
C PRO A 238 4.45 -8.15 20.07
N GLU A 239 4.96 -6.94 19.89
CA GLU A 239 5.57 -6.12 20.95
C GLU A 239 4.52 -5.66 21.97
N MET A 240 3.32 -5.28 21.52
CA MET A 240 2.24 -4.91 22.44
C MET A 240 1.68 -6.14 23.19
N ALA A 241 1.69 -7.33 22.58
CA ALA A 241 1.33 -8.56 23.29
C ALA A 241 2.32 -8.88 24.42
N LEU A 242 3.60 -8.58 24.21
CA LEU A 242 4.64 -8.69 25.25
C LEU A 242 4.39 -7.71 26.40
N ASP A 243 4.09 -6.44 26.10
CA ASP A 243 3.79 -5.43 27.11
C ASP A 243 2.56 -5.81 27.96
N LEU A 244 1.51 -6.34 27.34
CA LEU A 244 0.31 -6.80 28.04
C LEU A 244 0.62 -7.96 29.01
N VAL A 245 1.49 -8.90 28.62
CA VAL A 245 1.93 -9.98 29.51
C VAL A 245 2.79 -9.45 30.65
N VAL A 246 3.74 -8.55 30.37
CA VAL A 246 4.57 -7.93 31.42
C VAL A 246 3.69 -7.22 32.44
N GLN A 247 2.71 -6.44 31.97
CA GLN A 247 1.75 -5.77 32.85
C GLN A 247 0.94 -6.79 33.66
N TYR A 248 0.38 -7.81 33.01
CA TYR A 248 -0.37 -8.88 33.69
C TYR A 248 0.47 -9.55 34.79
N LEU A 249 1.73 -9.86 34.50
CA LEU A 249 2.62 -10.50 35.46
C LEU A 249 2.92 -9.61 36.67
N LYS A 250 3.17 -8.32 36.46
CA LYS A 250 3.39 -7.35 37.55
C LYS A 250 2.18 -7.21 38.46
N GLU A 251 0.98 -7.28 37.90
CA GLU A 251 -0.27 -7.15 38.64
C GLU A 251 -0.65 -8.42 39.42
N ASN A 252 -0.27 -9.61 38.93
CA ASN A 252 -0.72 -10.90 39.47
C ASN A 252 0.36 -11.67 40.25
N TYR A 253 1.66 -11.40 40.04
CA TYR A 253 2.76 -12.11 40.69
C TYR A 253 3.75 -11.12 41.31
N SER A 254 3.98 -11.25 42.62
CA SER A 254 4.92 -10.40 43.35
C SER A 254 6.37 -10.54 42.86
N GLU A 255 6.70 -11.73 42.37
CA GLU A 255 8.00 -12.15 41.85
C GLU A 255 8.35 -11.51 40.50
N ALA A 256 7.34 -10.96 39.81
CA ALA A 256 7.51 -10.24 38.55
C ALA A 256 7.28 -8.73 38.70
N SER A 257 7.17 -8.21 39.94
CA SER A 257 6.87 -6.79 40.18
C SER A 257 7.97 -5.84 39.69
N ASP A 258 9.21 -6.31 39.60
CA ASP A 258 10.38 -5.62 39.09
C ASP A 258 10.66 -5.87 37.60
N LEU A 259 9.85 -6.69 36.94
CA LEU A 259 9.97 -6.94 35.50
C LEU A 259 9.69 -5.65 34.72
N ASP A 260 10.69 -5.17 34.01
CA ASP A 260 10.58 -4.03 33.09
C ASP A 260 11.51 -4.25 31.91
N ILE A 261 10.98 -4.20 30.70
CA ILE A 261 11.77 -4.41 29.48
C ILE A 261 12.38 -3.08 29.08
N THR A 262 13.71 -3.05 28.98
CA THR A 262 14.46 -1.84 28.65
C THR A 262 15.17 -1.99 27.31
N ASP A 263 15.60 -0.87 26.72
CA ASP A 263 16.32 -0.84 25.44
C ASP A 263 17.66 -1.62 25.48
N ASP A 264 18.16 -1.95 26.67
CA ASP A 264 19.41 -2.69 26.88
C ASP A 264 19.23 -4.22 26.78
N TRP A 265 17.99 -4.72 26.65
CA TRP A 265 17.71 -6.14 26.55
C TRP A 265 18.17 -6.73 25.21
N SER A 266 18.73 -7.95 25.27
CA SER A 266 19.13 -8.69 24.07
C SER A 266 17.90 -9.29 23.39
N VAL A 267 17.58 -8.79 22.19
CA VAL A 267 16.54 -9.35 21.32
C VAL A 267 17.17 -10.25 20.25
N THR A 268 16.66 -11.46 20.08
CA THR A 268 17.16 -12.42 19.07
C THR A 268 16.00 -13.09 18.34
N ASP A 269 16.02 -13.03 17.02
CA ASP A 269 15.15 -13.84 16.18
C ASP A 269 15.63 -15.29 16.19
N MET A 270 14.75 -16.20 16.62
CA MET A 270 14.98 -17.63 16.77
C MET A 270 14.22 -18.44 15.71
N THR A 271 13.63 -17.76 14.71
CA THR A 271 12.90 -18.39 13.61
C THR A 271 13.85 -19.28 12.80
N PRO A 272 13.63 -20.61 12.73
CA PRO A 272 14.52 -21.50 11.97
C PRO A 272 14.44 -21.20 10.46
N GLU A 273 15.58 -21.17 9.76
CA GLU A 273 15.66 -20.81 8.33
C GLU A 273 14.79 -21.71 7.41
N ASP A 274 14.49 -22.94 7.84
CA ASP A 274 13.67 -23.91 7.08
C ASP A 274 12.18 -23.94 7.49
N LEU A 275 11.75 -23.09 8.44
CA LEU A 275 10.37 -23.08 8.96
C LEU A 275 9.60 -21.87 8.42
N LEU A 276 8.69 -22.11 7.47
CA LEU A 276 7.75 -21.09 7.00
C LEU A 276 6.48 -21.10 7.87
N GLY A 277 6.05 -19.92 8.32
CA GLY A 277 4.73 -19.73 8.94
C GLY A 277 4.70 -19.60 10.47
N VAL A 278 5.84 -19.60 11.16
CA VAL A 278 5.94 -19.28 12.59
C VAL A 278 7.11 -18.32 12.80
N SER A 279 6.91 -17.28 13.61
CA SER A 279 7.96 -16.40 14.11
C SER A 279 8.22 -16.70 15.58
N VAL A 280 9.49 -16.73 15.97
CA VAL A 280 9.93 -16.91 17.37
C VAL A 280 10.96 -15.85 17.70
N THR A 281 10.68 -15.01 18.68
CA THR A 281 11.60 -13.97 19.17
C THR A 281 11.90 -14.20 20.64
N ARG A 282 13.18 -14.06 21.03
CA ARG A 282 13.62 -14.20 22.41
C ARG A 282 14.19 -12.89 22.94
N TYR A 283 13.78 -12.52 24.15
CA TYR A 283 14.18 -11.33 24.89
C TYR A 283 14.92 -11.76 26.16
N ILE A 284 16.14 -11.27 26.38
CA ILE A 284 16.95 -11.58 27.56
C ILE A 284 17.48 -10.29 28.19
N GLY A 285 17.17 -10.10 29.48
CA GLY A 285 17.69 -8.99 30.27
C GLY A 285 17.33 -9.15 31.74
N ASP A 286 18.14 -8.57 32.63
CA ASP A 286 17.86 -8.50 34.08
C ASP A 286 17.48 -9.83 34.75
N GLY A 287 18.10 -10.94 34.32
CA GLY A 287 17.82 -12.29 34.84
C GLY A 287 16.59 -12.97 34.24
N TRP A 288 15.81 -12.26 33.42
CA TRP A 288 14.64 -12.74 32.71
C TRP A 288 14.99 -13.26 31.31
N ASN A 289 14.26 -14.30 30.90
CA ASN A 289 14.24 -14.80 29.53
C ASN A 289 12.77 -14.97 29.12
N ILE A 290 12.39 -14.24 28.07
CA ILE A 290 11.03 -14.25 27.53
C ILE A 290 11.09 -14.74 26.09
N THR A 291 10.30 -15.76 25.77
CA THR A 291 10.14 -16.27 24.41
C THR A 291 8.75 -15.96 23.92
N LEU A 292 8.65 -15.17 22.85
CA LEU A 292 7.42 -14.81 22.14
C LEU A 292 7.35 -15.61 20.84
N GLN A 293 6.25 -16.34 20.65
CA GLN A 293 6.02 -17.15 19.47
C GLN A 293 4.65 -16.84 18.87
N HIS A 294 4.55 -16.78 17.55
CA HIS A 294 3.26 -16.66 16.88
C HIS A 294 3.28 -17.20 15.44
N PRO A 295 2.14 -17.67 14.91
CA PRO A 295 2.01 -17.97 13.49
C PRO A 295 2.05 -16.70 12.64
N VAL A 296 2.51 -16.80 11.39
CA VAL A 296 2.50 -15.69 10.42
C VAL A 296 1.18 -15.74 9.64
N VAL A 297 0.10 -15.27 10.27
CA VAL A 297 -1.28 -15.25 9.74
C VAL A 297 -1.97 -13.93 10.06
N TRP A 298 -3.12 -13.65 9.44
CA TRP A 298 -3.83 -12.37 9.57
C TRP A 298 -4.30 -12.04 11.01
N LYS A 299 -4.52 -13.04 11.88
CA LYS A 299 -4.91 -12.84 13.29
C LYS A 299 -4.23 -13.87 14.19
N PRO A 300 -2.94 -13.70 14.52
CA PRO A 300 -2.23 -14.70 15.29
C PRO A 300 -2.61 -14.62 16.77
N THR A 301 -2.67 -15.78 17.43
CA THR A 301 -2.56 -15.83 18.90
C THR A 301 -1.08 -15.86 19.25
N TYR A 302 -0.65 -14.96 20.13
CA TYR A 302 0.70 -14.93 20.66
C TYR A 302 0.84 -15.92 21.80
N THR A 303 1.93 -16.68 21.82
CA THR A 303 2.29 -17.55 22.94
C THR A 303 3.55 -17.01 23.57
N LEU A 304 3.53 -16.81 24.89
CA LEU A 304 4.65 -16.29 25.65
C LEU A 304 5.06 -17.29 26.73
N ASN A 305 6.37 -17.52 26.83
CA ASN A 305 6.99 -18.23 27.94
C ASN A 305 7.94 -17.27 28.63
N VAL A 306 7.75 -17.07 29.93
CA VAL A 306 8.53 -16.15 30.75
C VAL A 306 9.22 -16.96 31.83
N GLU A 307 10.54 -16.83 31.94
CA GLU A 307 11.32 -17.42 33.01
C GLU A 307 12.24 -16.38 33.65
N ASN A 308 12.45 -16.49 34.96
CA ASN A 308 13.50 -15.76 35.66
C ASN A 308 14.53 -16.77 36.18
N THR A 309 15.76 -16.64 35.72
CA THR A 309 16.86 -17.55 36.02
C THR A 309 17.41 -17.42 37.44
N GLU A 310 17.15 -16.29 38.11
CA GLU A 310 17.61 -16.01 39.48
C GLU A 310 16.60 -16.49 40.53
N THR A 311 15.30 -16.29 40.28
CA THR A 311 14.22 -16.66 41.21
C THR A 311 13.64 -18.06 40.93
N GLY A 312 13.85 -18.60 39.72
CA GLY A 312 13.24 -19.84 39.25
C GLY A 312 11.76 -19.69 38.88
N PHE A 313 11.27 -18.46 38.76
CA PHE A 313 9.91 -18.17 38.31
C PHE A 313 9.72 -18.63 36.87
N THR A 314 8.57 -19.26 36.59
CA THR A 314 8.18 -19.69 35.24
C THR A 314 6.70 -19.41 35.02
N TRP A 315 6.37 -18.89 33.85
CA TRP A 315 4.99 -18.63 33.43
C TRP A 315 4.83 -18.90 31.94
N SER A 316 3.65 -19.40 31.56
CA SER A 316 3.27 -19.61 30.17
C SER A 316 1.84 -19.13 29.95
N GLY A 317 1.62 -18.47 28.81
CA GLY A 317 0.30 -17.95 28.49
C GLY A 317 0.16 -17.54 27.03
N THR A 318 -1.05 -17.15 26.66
CA THR A 318 -1.38 -16.65 25.34
C THR A 318 -2.01 -15.27 25.39
N VAL A 319 -1.87 -14.52 24.30
CA VAL A 319 -2.53 -13.24 24.07
C VAL A 319 -3.26 -13.30 22.74
N ASP A 320 -4.56 -13.04 22.75
CA ASP A 320 -5.36 -12.96 21.53
C ASP A 320 -5.30 -11.55 20.89
N GLN A 321 -5.83 -11.42 19.67
CA GLN A 321 -5.88 -10.14 18.96
C GLN A 321 -6.81 -9.09 19.61
N SER A 322 -7.59 -9.48 20.63
CA SER A 322 -8.39 -8.55 21.44
C SER A 322 -7.63 -8.06 22.67
N GLY A 323 -6.39 -8.51 22.89
CA GLY A 323 -5.57 -8.17 24.05
C GLY A 323 -5.88 -8.98 25.31
N ASN A 324 -6.65 -10.07 25.21
CA ASN A 324 -6.94 -10.91 26.36
C ASN A 324 -5.76 -11.82 26.67
N VAL A 325 -5.25 -11.76 27.90
CA VAL A 325 -4.22 -12.66 28.42
C VAL A 325 -4.86 -13.90 29.02
N HIS A 326 -4.45 -15.08 28.55
CA HIS A 326 -4.87 -16.37 29.08
C HIS A 326 -3.67 -17.16 29.57
N GLU A 327 -3.59 -17.38 30.89
CA GLU A 327 -2.57 -18.26 31.47
C GLU A 327 -2.82 -19.72 31.07
N LEU A 328 -1.76 -20.39 30.65
CA LEU A 328 -1.77 -21.83 30.38
C LEU A 328 -1.37 -22.56 31.67
N THR A 329 -2.35 -23.09 32.38
CA THR A 329 -2.09 -24.01 33.50
C THR A 329 -1.79 -25.42 32.98
N ASP A 330 -0.67 -25.99 33.43
CA ASP A 330 -0.33 -27.41 33.25
C ASP A 330 -1.34 -28.38 33.90
#